data_AF-Q00TC0-F1
#
_entry.id   AF-Q00TC0-F1
#
_cell.length_a   1.000
_cell.length_b   1.000
_cell.length_c   1.000
_cell.angle_alpha   90.00
_cell.angle_beta   90.00
_cell.angle_gamma   90.00
#
_symmetry.space_group_name_H-M   'P 1'
#
loop_
_entity.id
_entity.type
_entity.pdbx_description
1 polymer ?
#
loop_
_entity_poly.entity_id
_entity_poly.type
_entity_poly.pdbx_seq_one_letter_code
_entity_poly.pdbx_strand_id
1 'polypeptide(L)'
;MKPVIVVVCAIAGAVALARNTKGSPSGAIKPKKTKVVLDPAPTSFVKNDVLPFVRVKSVGVDLDEKNRIDVWLFAARDEVNMFGDARGTKYEHDTPLSNGSGGVKNNKYEYILMRNPDRPWNKVRRFPKHWGKKPDAETRDYVKLPEDYGFGSSTLRKWIEENIARDEETKLKAEEEAGSRTASPMTSPMASPSPAD
;
A
#
# COMPACT_ATOMS: atom_id res chain seq x y z
N MET A 1 -36.42 -36.48 17.40
CA MET A 1 -37.24 -36.52 16.17
C MET A 1 -37.96 -35.19 16.00
N LYS A 2 -37.51 -34.34 15.07
CA LYS A 2 -38.24 -33.17 14.52
C LYS A 2 -37.69 -32.94 13.10
N PRO A 3 -38.49 -32.97 12.02
CA PRO A 3 -38.00 -32.68 10.67
C PRO A 3 -38.06 -31.17 10.41
N VAL A 4 -36.94 -30.58 9.99
CA VAL A 4 -36.92 -29.21 9.45
C VAL A 4 -37.11 -29.32 7.94
N ILE A 5 -38.29 -28.94 7.47
CA ILE A 5 -38.64 -28.80 6.06
C ILE A 5 -38.11 -27.44 5.62
N VAL A 6 -37.11 -27.42 4.72
CA VAL A 6 -36.72 -26.21 4.00
C VAL A 6 -37.32 -26.27 2.61
N VAL A 7 -38.26 -25.34 2.39
CA VAL A 7 -39.01 -25.11 1.17
C VAL A 7 -38.08 -24.63 0.06
N VAL A 8 -37.98 -25.42 -1.02
CA VAL A 8 -37.36 -25.02 -2.29
C VAL A 8 -38.38 -24.18 -3.05
N CYS A 9 -38.12 -22.88 -3.18
CA CYS A 9 -38.93 -22.00 -4.03
C CYS A 9 -38.24 -21.85 -5.39
N ALA A 10 -38.74 -22.60 -6.37
CA ALA A 10 -38.35 -22.47 -7.77
C ALA A 10 -39.02 -21.23 -8.37
N ILE A 11 -38.25 -20.28 -8.88
CA ILE A 11 -38.75 -19.18 -9.71
C ILE A 11 -38.49 -19.56 -11.17
N ALA A 12 -39.59 -19.79 -11.88
CA ALA A 12 -39.66 -20.00 -13.31
C ALA A 12 -39.97 -18.69 -14.04
N GLY A 13 -39.49 -18.58 -15.29
CA GLY A 13 -39.96 -17.63 -16.30
C GLY A 13 -39.00 -16.46 -16.57
N ALA A 14 -38.72 -16.05 -17.80
CA ALA A 14 -39.18 -16.50 -19.11
C ALA A 14 -38.15 -16.02 -20.17
N VAL A 15 -37.82 -16.89 -21.11
CA VAL A 15 -37.15 -16.54 -22.37
C VAL A 15 -38.22 -16.51 -23.45
N ALA A 16 -38.38 -15.38 -24.14
CA ALA A 16 -39.14 -15.34 -25.39
C ALA A 16 -38.58 -14.27 -26.34
N LEU A 17 -38.38 -14.73 -27.57
CA LEU A 17 -37.73 -14.13 -28.72
C LEU A 17 -38.44 -12.89 -29.32
N ALA A 18 -37.60 -11.97 -29.78
CA ALA A 18 -37.59 -11.29 -31.09
C ALA A 18 -38.90 -10.90 -31.79
N ARG A 19 -38.96 -9.63 -32.22
CA ARG A 19 -39.30 -9.17 -33.57
C ARG A 19 -39.19 -7.65 -33.63
N ASN A 20 -38.33 -7.08 -34.48
CA ASN A 20 -38.75 -5.92 -35.26
C ASN A 20 -38.03 -5.87 -36.61
N THR A 21 -38.86 -5.71 -37.63
CA THR A 21 -38.59 -5.75 -39.05
C THR A 21 -38.38 -4.35 -39.60
N LYS A 22 -37.38 -4.22 -40.48
CA LYS A 22 -37.32 -3.36 -41.68
C LYS A 22 -37.80 -1.91 -41.59
N GLY A 23 -36.84 -1.00 -41.77
CA GLY A 23 -36.79 -0.15 -42.96
C GLY A 23 -37.38 1.26 -42.85
N SER A 24 -36.51 2.27 -42.89
CA SER A 24 -36.82 3.61 -43.41
C SER A 24 -35.56 4.24 -44.03
N PRO A 25 -35.68 5.14 -45.02
CA PRO A 25 -34.81 5.17 -46.19
C PRO A 25 -33.65 6.17 -46.13
N SER A 26 -32.60 5.79 -46.86
CA SER A 26 -31.72 6.59 -47.71
C SER A 26 -31.72 8.12 -47.53
N GLY A 27 -30.62 8.61 -46.96
CA GLY A 27 -30.17 9.99 -47.07
C GLY A 27 -28.65 10.01 -47.20
N ALA A 28 -28.15 9.87 -48.43
CA ALA A 28 -26.73 9.91 -48.74
C ALA A 28 -26.14 11.30 -48.49
N ILE A 29 -25.20 11.42 -47.55
CA ILE A 29 -24.29 12.57 -47.48
C ILE A 29 -22.87 12.04 -47.22
N LYS A 30 -22.01 12.29 -48.21
CA LYS A 30 -20.59 11.91 -48.29
C LYS A 30 -19.79 12.53 -47.12
N PRO A 31 -18.82 11.83 -46.49
CA PRO A 31 -17.94 12.47 -45.52
C PRO A 31 -16.89 13.33 -46.25
N LYS A 32 -17.03 14.67 -46.17
CA LYS A 32 -15.93 15.60 -46.44
C LYS A 32 -14.96 15.55 -45.26
N LYS A 33 -13.68 15.29 -45.54
CA LYS A 33 -12.58 15.45 -44.58
C LYS A 33 -12.49 16.92 -44.19
N THR A 34 -12.92 17.26 -42.98
CA THR A 34 -12.58 18.54 -42.33
C THR A 34 -11.81 18.21 -41.05
N LYS A 35 -10.52 18.55 -41.06
CA LYS A 35 -9.65 18.50 -39.90
C LYS A 35 -10.12 19.58 -38.94
N VAL A 36 -10.93 19.22 -37.95
CA VAL A 36 -11.28 20.12 -36.85
C VAL A 36 -10.13 20.07 -35.84
N VAL A 37 -9.22 21.04 -35.96
CA VAL A 37 -8.37 21.45 -34.85
C VAL A 37 -9.32 22.13 -33.86
N LEU A 38 -9.71 21.39 -32.83
CA LEU A 38 -10.42 21.94 -31.67
C LEU A 38 -9.33 22.31 -30.65
N ASP A 39 -9.04 23.60 -30.57
CA ASP A 39 -8.35 24.15 -29.41
C ASP A 39 -9.25 23.91 -28.18
N PRO A 40 -8.78 23.20 -27.13
CA PRO A 40 -9.56 23.08 -25.90
C PRO A 40 -9.40 24.36 -25.08
N ALA A 41 -10.34 25.30 -25.24
CA ALA A 41 -10.52 26.36 -24.25
C ALA A 41 -10.95 25.74 -22.90
N PRO A 42 -10.48 26.29 -21.76
CA PRO A 42 -10.67 25.68 -20.45
C PRO A 42 -12.09 25.90 -19.94
N THR A 43 -12.95 24.89 -20.07
CA THR A 43 -14.27 24.89 -19.42
C THR A 43 -14.09 24.70 -17.92
N SER A 44 -14.45 25.72 -17.15
CA SER A 44 -14.28 25.80 -15.70
C SER A 44 -15.24 24.90 -14.92
N PHE A 45 -14.67 23.95 -14.18
CA PHE A 45 -14.94 23.62 -12.77
C PHE A 45 -16.40 23.51 -12.28
N VAL A 46 -16.90 22.27 -12.29
CA VAL A 46 -17.37 21.63 -11.04
C VAL A 46 -16.47 20.40 -10.86
N LYS A 47 -15.42 20.52 -10.05
CA LYS A 47 -14.48 19.43 -9.76
C LYS A 47 -15.13 18.38 -8.85
N ASN A 48 -16.05 17.60 -9.40
CA ASN A 48 -16.27 16.26 -8.88
C ASN A 48 -15.08 15.43 -9.36
N ASP A 49 -13.95 15.52 -8.63
CA ASP A 49 -12.66 14.85 -8.94
C ASP A 49 -12.76 13.33 -8.73
N VAL A 50 -13.74 12.69 -9.38
CA VAL A 50 -13.89 11.24 -9.43
C VAL A 50 -12.92 10.72 -10.47
N LEU A 51 -11.95 9.93 -10.05
CA LEU A 51 -10.96 9.36 -10.96
C LEU A 51 -11.59 8.24 -11.80
N PRO A 52 -11.44 8.28 -13.15
CA PRO A 52 -11.94 7.25 -14.03
C PRO A 52 -11.09 5.97 -13.94
N PHE A 53 -11.69 4.83 -14.28
CA PHE A 53 -10.95 3.58 -14.36
C PHE A 53 -9.95 3.60 -15.53
N VAL A 54 -8.67 3.32 -15.23
CA VAL A 54 -7.61 3.21 -16.24
C VAL A 54 -7.11 1.77 -16.28
N ARG A 55 -7.13 1.14 -17.45
CA ARG A 55 -6.59 -0.23 -17.60
C ARG A 55 -5.07 -0.22 -17.53
N VAL A 56 -4.50 -0.96 -16.59
CA VAL A 56 -3.06 -1.10 -16.41
C VAL A 56 -2.55 -2.36 -17.12
N LYS A 57 -1.36 -2.30 -17.72
CA LYS A 57 -0.68 -3.47 -18.28
C LYS A 57 -0.05 -4.28 -17.15
N SER A 58 -0.19 -5.60 -17.18
CA SER A 58 0.44 -6.45 -16.18
C SER A 58 1.95 -6.53 -16.41
N VAL A 59 2.74 -6.00 -15.47
CA VAL A 59 4.23 -5.95 -15.55
C VAL A 59 4.87 -7.02 -14.67
N GLY A 60 4.13 -7.57 -13.69
CA GLY A 60 4.67 -8.55 -12.75
C GLY A 60 5.62 -7.89 -11.75
N VAL A 61 5.07 -7.45 -10.62
CA VAL A 61 5.84 -6.73 -9.59
C VAL A 61 6.50 -7.73 -8.62
N ASP A 62 7.80 -7.53 -8.37
CA ASP A 62 8.57 -8.36 -7.43
C ASP A 62 8.11 -8.18 -5.97
N LEU A 63 8.39 -9.18 -5.12
CA LEU A 63 8.01 -9.17 -3.71
C LEU A 63 8.68 -8.02 -2.93
N ASP A 64 9.95 -7.74 -3.17
CA ASP A 64 10.66 -6.67 -2.46
C ASP A 64 10.05 -5.31 -2.78
N GLU A 65 9.66 -5.09 -4.04
CA GLU A 65 9.00 -3.86 -4.47
C GLU A 65 7.60 -3.71 -3.88
N LYS A 66 6.78 -4.77 -3.87
CA LYS A 66 5.46 -4.77 -3.20
C LYS A 66 5.59 -4.38 -1.73
N ASN A 67 6.58 -4.94 -1.05
CA ASN A 67 6.82 -4.66 0.37
C ASN A 67 7.19 -3.20 0.61
N ARG A 68 8.04 -2.60 -0.25
CA ARG A 68 8.38 -1.16 -0.14
C ARG A 68 7.14 -0.29 -0.34
N ILE A 69 6.30 -0.63 -1.32
CA ILE A 69 5.05 0.07 -1.57
C ILE A 69 4.15 0.02 -0.33
N ASP A 70 3.96 -1.15 0.28
CA ASP A 70 3.10 -1.27 1.45
C ASP A 70 3.63 -0.51 2.67
N VAL A 71 4.94 -0.51 2.90
CA VAL A 71 5.57 0.29 3.96
C VAL A 71 5.35 1.77 3.71
N TRP A 72 5.49 2.24 2.47
CA TRP A 72 5.21 3.63 2.12
C TRP A 72 3.73 4.00 2.31
N LEU A 73 2.81 3.13 1.89
CA LEU A 73 1.37 3.34 2.10
C LEU A 73 1.03 3.42 3.59
N PHE A 74 1.69 2.61 4.42
CA PHE A 74 1.51 2.62 5.87
C PHE A 74 2.11 3.88 6.51
N ALA A 75 3.33 4.25 6.12
CA ALA A 75 4.01 5.43 6.63
C ALA A 75 3.31 6.74 6.24
N ALA A 76 2.76 6.81 5.03
CA ALA A 76 2.04 7.97 4.51
C ALA A 76 0.51 7.86 4.69
N ARG A 77 -0.01 6.95 5.53
CA ARG A 77 -1.45 6.64 5.66
C ARG A 77 -2.36 7.84 5.99
N ASP A 78 -1.78 8.89 6.56
CA ASP A 78 -2.48 10.12 6.93
C ASP A 78 -2.63 11.07 5.73
N GLU A 79 -1.84 10.88 4.67
CA GLU A 79 -1.81 11.70 3.46
C GLU A 79 -2.33 10.93 2.24
N VAL A 80 -2.03 9.63 2.16
CA VAL A 80 -2.43 8.77 1.05
C VAL A 80 -3.46 7.73 1.45
N ASN A 81 -4.28 7.33 0.48
CA ASN A 81 -5.22 6.23 0.61
C ASN A 81 -4.54 4.87 0.36
N MET A 82 -5.32 3.79 0.39
CA MET A 82 -4.80 2.41 0.19
C MET A 82 -4.20 2.14 -1.21
N PHE A 83 -4.36 3.05 -2.16
CA PHE A 83 -3.85 2.97 -3.53
C PHE A 83 -2.77 4.03 -3.80
N GLY A 84 -2.31 4.76 -2.79
CA GLY A 84 -1.25 5.75 -2.93
C GLY A 84 -1.68 7.07 -3.57
N ASP A 85 -2.97 7.29 -3.79
CA ASP A 85 -3.51 8.59 -4.16
C ASP A 85 -3.83 9.41 -2.90
N ALA A 86 -4.05 10.72 -3.03
CA ALA A 86 -4.40 11.59 -1.90
C ALA A 86 -5.63 11.06 -1.12
N ARG A 87 -5.63 11.20 0.20
CA ARG A 87 -6.79 10.87 1.02
C ARG A 87 -8.03 11.65 0.56
N GLY A 88 -9.16 10.96 0.51
CA GLY A 88 -10.43 11.53 0.03
C GLY A 88 -10.64 11.46 -1.47
N THR A 89 -9.67 10.95 -2.24
CA THR A 89 -9.86 10.65 -3.67
C THR A 89 -11.02 9.68 -3.87
N LYS A 90 -11.96 10.04 -4.76
CA LYS A 90 -13.12 9.23 -5.13
C LYS A 90 -12.86 8.53 -6.46
N TYR A 91 -13.43 7.34 -6.62
CA TYR A 91 -13.27 6.51 -7.82
C TYR A 91 -14.63 6.27 -8.48
N GLU A 92 -14.63 6.18 -9.81
CA GLU A 92 -15.85 5.99 -10.62
C GLU A 92 -16.65 4.74 -10.24
N HIS A 93 -15.96 3.68 -9.78
CA HIS A 93 -16.54 2.39 -9.42
C HIS A 93 -16.11 1.95 -8.01
N ASP A 94 -16.04 2.88 -7.06
CA ASP A 94 -15.57 2.72 -5.68
C ASP A 94 -14.07 2.38 -5.54
N THR A 95 -13.48 1.68 -6.50
CA THR A 95 -12.09 1.21 -6.49
C THR A 95 -11.43 1.46 -7.84
N PRO A 96 -10.18 1.95 -7.90
CA PRO A 96 -9.45 2.16 -9.15
C PRO A 96 -9.05 0.87 -9.87
N LEU A 97 -9.31 -0.27 -9.23
CA LEU A 97 -8.93 -1.59 -9.69
C LEU A 97 -10.03 -2.29 -10.49
N SER A 98 -11.26 -1.77 -10.52
CA SER A 98 -12.40 -2.42 -11.18
C SER A 98 -13.18 -1.44 -12.03
N ASN A 99 -13.71 -1.92 -13.15
CA ASN A 99 -14.59 -1.15 -14.04
C ASN A 99 -16.10 -1.34 -13.73
N GLY A 100 -16.46 -1.78 -12.52
CA GLY A 100 -17.85 -1.98 -12.08
C GLY A 100 -18.57 -3.19 -12.69
N SER A 101 -18.25 -3.61 -13.92
CA SER A 101 -18.90 -4.73 -14.63
C SER A 101 -18.19 -6.08 -14.50
N GLY A 102 -17.19 -6.19 -13.61
CA GLY A 102 -16.56 -7.46 -13.22
C GLY A 102 -15.57 -8.08 -14.22
N GLY A 103 -15.38 -7.48 -15.39
CA GLY A 103 -14.58 -8.07 -16.47
C GLY A 103 -13.08 -7.74 -16.45
N VAL A 104 -12.69 -6.54 -16.00
CA VAL A 104 -11.28 -6.11 -16.01
C VAL A 104 -10.88 -5.68 -14.62
N LYS A 105 -9.86 -6.34 -14.06
CA LYS A 105 -9.29 -6.02 -12.75
C LYS A 105 -7.81 -5.68 -12.88
N ASN A 106 -7.43 -4.50 -12.40
CA ASN A 106 -6.01 -4.15 -12.26
C ASN A 106 -5.45 -4.72 -10.96
N ASN A 107 -4.16 -5.05 -10.95
CA ASN A 107 -3.48 -5.34 -9.69
C ASN A 107 -3.22 -4.02 -8.92
N LYS A 108 -3.42 -4.04 -7.59
CA LYS A 108 -3.17 -2.91 -6.68
C LYS A 108 -1.80 -2.27 -6.92
N TYR A 109 -0.75 -3.10 -6.93
CA TYR A 109 0.63 -2.63 -7.02
C TYR A 109 0.94 -2.05 -8.40
N GLU A 110 0.36 -2.61 -9.46
CA GLU A 110 0.56 -2.11 -10.82
C GLU A 110 -0.09 -0.73 -11.02
N TYR A 111 -1.26 -0.52 -10.43
CA TYR A 111 -1.90 0.79 -10.40
C TYR A 111 -1.02 1.83 -9.67
N ILE A 112 -0.48 1.45 -8.50
CA ILE A 112 0.40 2.33 -7.71
C ILE A 112 1.66 2.69 -8.51
N LEU A 113 2.27 1.73 -9.20
CA LEU A 113 3.42 1.96 -10.07
C LEU A 113 3.11 2.94 -11.21
N MET A 114 1.93 2.80 -11.82
CA MET A 114 1.49 3.68 -12.90
C MET A 114 1.26 5.11 -12.39
N ARG A 115 0.66 5.29 -11.21
CA ARG A 115 0.38 6.62 -10.65
C ARG A 115 1.62 7.30 -10.07
N ASN A 116 2.56 6.54 -9.54
CA ASN A 116 3.75 7.05 -8.87
C ASN A 116 5.01 6.63 -9.63
N PRO A 117 5.31 7.27 -10.79
CA PRO A 117 6.51 6.95 -11.57
C PRO A 117 7.80 7.24 -10.80
N ASP A 118 7.77 8.19 -9.87
CA ASP A 118 8.92 8.58 -9.03
C ASP A 118 9.26 7.57 -7.93
N ARG A 119 8.41 6.54 -7.73
CA ARG A 119 8.60 5.46 -6.75
C ARG A 119 9.01 5.97 -5.37
N PRO A 120 8.16 6.77 -4.69
CA PRO A 120 8.49 7.43 -3.43
C PRO A 120 8.93 6.44 -2.33
N TRP A 121 8.47 5.19 -2.38
CA TRP A 121 8.87 4.13 -1.47
C TRP A 121 10.37 3.77 -1.49
N ASN A 122 11.12 4.14 -2.53
CA ASN A 122 12.58 3.95 -2.54
C ASN A 122 13.31 4.82 -1.52
N LYS A 123 12.69 5.90 -1.04
CA LYS A 123 13.24 6.78 0.00
C LYS A 123 12.96 6.26 1.41
N VAL A 124 11.95 5.41 1.56
CA VAL A 124 11.54 4.88 2.86
C VAL A 124 12.47 3.73 3.23
N ARG A 125 13.39 4.00 4.17
CA ARG A 125 14.28 2.96 4.70
C ARG A 125 13.48 2.04 5.60
N ARG A 126 13.33 0.79 5.17
CA ARG A 126 12.51 -0.22 5.84
C ARG A 126 13.08 -0.72 7.16
N PHE A 127 14.40 -0.83 7.26
CA PHE A 127 15.08 -1.40 8.43
C PHE A 127 16.12 -0.43 9.00
N PRO A 128 16.34 -0.47 10.33
CA PRO A 128 17.42 0.26 10.96
C PRO A 128 18.80 -0.06 10.36
N LYS A 129 19.73 0.90 10.43
CA LYS A 129 21.07 0.73 9.84
C LYS A 129 21.90 -0.32 10.59
N HIS A 130 21.66 -0.50 11.88
CA HIS A 130 22.48 -1.34 12.76
C HIS A 130 22.19 -2.84 12.66
N TRP A 131 21.03 -3.24 12.13
CA TRP A 131 20.67 -4.66 11.94
C TRP A 131 21.48 -5.36 10.84
N GLY A 132 22.19 -4.62 10.00
CA GLY A 132 23.08 -5.17 8.98
C GLY A 132 22.36 -5.65 7.72
N LYS A 133 22.93 -6.68 7.06
CA LYS A 133 22.41 -7.20 5.79
C LYS A 133 21.26 -8.20 6.05
N LYS A 134 20.19 -8.06 5.29
CA LYS A 134 19.09 -9.04 5.24
C LYS A 134 19.60 -10.38 4.70
N PRO A 135 18.94 -11.51 5.03
CA PRO A 135 19.28 -12.81 4.45
C PRO A 135 19.21 -12.78 2.91
N ASP A 136 20.26 -13.25 2.23
CA ASP A 136 20.34 -13.26 0.76
C ASP A 136 19.37 -14.26 0.11
N ALA A 137 18.96 -15.29 0.85
CA ALA A 137 17.98 -16.29 0.41
C ALA A 137 16.68 -16.14 1.21
N GLU A 138 15.69 -15.49 0.60
CA GLU A 138 14.35 -15.33 1.16
C GLU A 138 13.35 -16.27 0.49
N THR A 139 12.44 -16.85 1.27
CA THR A 139 11.31 -17.59 0.73
C THR A 139 10.33 -16.63 0.05
N ARG A 140 9.66 -17.06 -1.03
CA ARG A 140 8.68 -16.23 -1.76
C ARG A 140 7.32 -16.10 -1.07
N ASP A 141 7.25 -16.46 0.21
CA ASP A 141 6.03 -16.38 1.01
C ASP A 141 5.64 -14.93 1.25
N TYR A 142 4.34 -14.65 1.24
CA TYR A 142 3.82 -13.34 1.60
C TYR A 142 3.10 -13.46 2.93
N VAL A 143 3.74 -12.99 4.01
CA VAL A 143 3.21 -13.14 5.35
C VAL A 143 3.48 -11.90 6.19
N LYS A 144 2.59 -11.61 7.14
CA LYS A 144 2.64 -10.38 7.94
C LYS A 144 3.90 -10.38 8.83
N LEU A 145 4.68 -9.30 8.82
CA LEU A 145 5.85 -9.15 9.67
C LEU A 145 5.43 -8.63 11.06
N PRO A 146 6.25 -8.86 12.10
CA PRO A 146 6.04 -8.26 13.42
C PRO A 146 6.12 -6.73 13.36
N GLU A 147 5.57 -6.08 14.38
CA GLU A 147 5.53 -4.62 14.53
C GLU A 147 4.87 -3.94 13.30
N ASP A 148 5.45 -2.83 12.85
CA ASP A 148 4.99 -2.00 11.75
C ASP A 148 5.82 -2.19 10.46
N TYR A 149 6.54 -3.30 10.33
CA TYR A 149 7.39 -3.56 9.15
C TYR A 149 6.61 -4.04 7.92
N GLY A 150 5.29 -4.20 8.02
CA GLY A 150 4.38 -4.55 6.93
C GLY A 150 4.31 -6.05 6.66
N PHE A 151 4.56 -6.46 5.41
CA PHE A 151 4.48 -7.86 4.96
C PHE A 151 5.78 -8.27 4.27
N GLY A 152 6.13 -9.56 4.31
CA GLY A 152 7.36 -10.05 3.68
C GLY A 152 7.51 -11.56 3.77
N SER A 153 8.73 -12.04 3.52
CA SER A 153 9.06 -13.46 3.58
C SER A 153 9.07 -13.98 5.01
N SER A 154 8.79 -15.27 5.16
CA SER A 154 8.88 -15.99 6.44
C SER A 154 10.32 -15.97 7.00
N THR A 155 11.33 -16.02 6.13
CA THR A 155 12.76 -15.86 6.48
C THR A 155 13.05 -14.46 7.01
N LEU A 156 12.55 -13.43 6.33
CA LEU A 156 12.70 -12.05 6.76
C LEU A 156 12.01 -11.79 8.11
N ARG A 157 10.85 -12.42 8.34
CA ARG A 157 10.16 -12.35 9.63
C ARG A 157 11.07 -12.81 10.77
N LYS A 158 11.60 -14.04 10.68
CA LYS A 158 12.49 -14.60 11.71
C LYS A 158 13.70 -13.70 11.95
N TRP A 159 14.30 -13.20 10.88
CA TRP A 159 15.42 -12.27 10.98
C TRP A 159 15.05 -10.97 11.71
N ILE A 160 13.88 -10.39 11.45
CA ILE A 160 13.41 -9.20 12.18
C ILE A 160 13.19 -9.52 13.66
N GLU A 161 12.53 -10.63 13.99
CA GLU A 161 12.29 -11.07 15.36
C GLU A 161 13.60 -11.22 16.15
N GLU A 162 14.62 -11.84 15.55
CA GLU A 162 15.94 -12.00 16.15
C GLU A 162 16.67 -10.66 16.38
N ASN A 163 16.53 -9.70 15.47
CA ASN A 163 17.13 -8.37 15.65
C ASN A 163 16.41 -7.54 16.71
N ILE A 164 15.08 -7.63 16.78
CA ILE A 164 14.30 -6.97 17.84
C ILE A 164 14.70 -7.54 19.20
N ALA A 165 14.76 -8.86 19.35
CA ALA A 165 15.20 -9.49 20.59
C ALA A 165 16.63 -9.05 21.00
N ARG A 166 17.54 -8.91 20.02
CA ARG A 166 18.89 -8.39 20.27
C ARG A 166 18.89 -6.91 20.67
N ASP A 167 18.05 -6.09 20.05
CA ASP A 167 17.89 -4.69 20.40
C ASP A 167 17.31 -4.54 21.82
N GLU A 168 16.34 -5.37 22.19
CA GLU A 168 15.79 -5.43 23.55
C GLU A 168 16.86 -5.82 24.57
N GLU A 169 17.65 -6.85 24.28
CA GLU A 169 18.76 -7.27 25.16
C GLU A 169 19.82 -6.17 25.31
N THR A 170 20.23 -5.53 24.20
CA THR A 170 21.19 -4.42 24.25
C THR A 170 20.63 -3.21 24.99
N LYS A 171 19.31 -2.94 24.87
CA LYS A 171 18.63 -1.89 25.61
C LYS A 171 18.60 -2.18 27.11
N LEU A 172 18.23 -3.40 27.52
CA LEU A 172 18.24 -3.82 28.92
C LEU A 172 19.65 -3.70 29.53
N LYS A 173 20.67 -4.14 28.78
CA LYS A 173 22.07 -4.03 29.20
C LYS A 173 22.57 -2.58 29.28
N ALA A 174 22.10 -1.71 28.37
CA ALA A 174 22.42 -0.28 28.42
C ALA A 174 21.74 0.43 29.60
N GLU A 175 20.53 0.03 29.97
CA GLU A 175 19.80 0.57 31.14
C GLU A 175 20.44 0.13 32.47
N GLU A 176 20.92 -1.11 32.57
CA GLU A 176 21.68 -1.61 33.73
C GLU A 176 23.01 -0.85 33.91
N GLU A 177 23.76 -0.65 32.83
CA GLU A 177 25.02 0.09 32.82
C GLU A 177 24.82 1.60 33.05
N ALA A 178 23.70 2.17 32.61
CA ALA A 178 23.35 3.56 32.89
C ALA A 178 22.97 3.79 34.36
N GLY A 179 22.29 2.82 34.99
CA GLY A 179 21.97 2.85 36.42
C GLY A 179 23.20 2.78 37.33
N SER A 180 24.24 2.07 36.91
CA SER A 180 25.50 1.92 37.67
C SER A 180 26.39 3.19 37.64
N ARG A 181 26.29 4.02 36.59
CA ARG A 181 27.10 5.26 36.46
C ARG A 181 26.62 6.45 37.28
N THR A 182 25.46 6.36 37.94
CA THR A 182 24.98 7.39 38.88
C THR A 182 25.49 7.25 40.31
N ALA A 183 26.25 6.18 40.61
CA ALA A 183 26.81 5.94 41.94
C ALA A 183 28.35 5.92 41.92
N SER A 184 28.96 7.05 41.58
CA SER A 184 30.29 7.39 42.10
C SER A 184 30.21 8.78 42.76
N PRO A 185 30.23 8.84 44.09
CA PRO A 185 30.28 10.09 44.84
C PRO A 185 31.68 10.70 44.69
N MET A 186 31.76 12.00 44.39
CA MET A 186 32.96 12.77 44.63
C MET A 186 33.17 12.89 46.16
N THR A 187 33.77 11.86 46.76
CA THR A 187 34.26 11.78 48.15
C THR A 187 35.47 10.83 48.08
N SER A 188 36.73 11.09 48.40
CA SER A 188 37.53 12.19 48.97
C SER A 188 39.01 11.88 48.62
N PRO A 189 40.02 12.71 48.98
CA PRO A 189 40.62 12.53 50.30
C PRO A 189 40.88 13.86 51.03
N MET A 190 40.37 13.91 52.26
CA MET A 190 40.77 14.87 53.27
C MET A 190 42.22 14.59 53.70
N ALA A 191 43.03 15.64 53.80
CA ALA A 191 44.13 15.87 54.77
C ALA A 191 45.38 16.52 54.15
N SER A 192 45.50 17.83 54.34
CA SER A 192 46.80 18.48 54.55
C SER A 192 46.85 18.92 56.02
N PRO A 193 47.69 18.32 56.87
CA PRO A 193 48.13 18.96 58.09
C PRO A 193 49.50 19.59 57.83
N SER A 194 49.61 20.92 57.94
CA SER A 194 50.90 21.51 58.25
C SER A 194 50.76 22.76 59.12
N PRO A 195 51.70 22.95 60.06
CA PRO A 195 51.46 23.64 61.33
C PRO A 195 51.84 25.13 61.29
N ALA A 196 51.47 25.78 62.38
CA ALA A 196 51.78 27.17 62.71
C ALA A 196 53.29 27.48 62.73
N ASP A 197 53.62 28.66 62.21
CA ASP A 197 54.56 29.63 62.81
C ASP A 197 53.99 31.05 62.55
#